data_AF-A0A329RBG7-F1
#
_entry.id   AF-A0A329RBG7-F1
#
_cell.length_a   1.000
_cell.length_b   1.000
_cell.length_c   1.000
_cell.angle_alpha   90.00
_cell.angle_beta   90.00
_cell.angle_gamma   90.00
#
_symmetry.space_group_name_H-M   'P 1'
#
loop_
_entity.id
_entity.type
_entity.pdbx_description
1 polymer ?
#
loop_
_entity_poly.entity_id
_entity_poly.type
_entity_poly.pdbx_seq_one_letter_code
_entity_poly.pdbx_strand_id
1 'polypeptide(L)'
;MTLQEKLMKTSNENLAQRRTSWTFMRALLWKNWLIKKRQPVATLCEILVPTFFILLLGVLKLLTETVEVPSGWSDDADNTAGTRYNLFQPTGQSIEWVDTDLPKFALHESTMTGLMLKLGRQSIDDGLRLEDLSASDLAACRTGVLAGGLVDTNTSSPFSVPTECAGKVVPYKIGVAPDNAFTRSYFAEAMDMWYPRLDLINSTTETLTIPSFKESIQFFDTNDALTDYVKSDNYGDNLDNPKIYAAIVFDSAPSGDDIGSFGS
;
A
#
# COMPACT_ATOMS: atom_id res chain seq x y z
N MET A 1 73.56 -20.85 9.71
CA MET A 1 72.76 -19.61 9.86
C MET A 1 71.75 -19.83 10.97
N THR A 2 71.89 -19.12 12.08
CA THR A 2 71.03 -19.33 13.27
C THR A 2 69.64 -18.74 13.04
N LEU A 3 68.63 -19.23 13.76
CA LEU A 3 67.24 -18.79 13.61
C LEU A 3 67.09 -17.27 13.85
N GLN A 4 67.95 -16.70 14.70
CA GLN A 4 68.02 -15.26 14.94
C GLN A 4 68.53 -14.47 13.72
N GLU A 5 69.51 -14.98 12.99
CA GLU A 5 69.99 -14.32 11.75
C GLU A 5 68.91 -14.29 10.67
N LYS A 6 68.10 -15.35 10.55
CA LYS A 6 66.96 -15.38 9.62
C LYS A 6 65.90 -14.34 9.99
N LEU A 7 65.50 -14.27 11.26
CA LEU A 7 64.51 -13.28 11.73
C LEU A 7 64.99 -11.84 11.54
N MET A 8 66.27 -11.56 11.84
CA MET A 8 66.85 -10.23 11.69
C MET A 8 66.92 -9.82 10.20
N LYS A 9 67.24 -10.75 9.30
CA LYS A 9 67.24 -10.51 7.86
C LYS A 9 65.84 -10.20 7.32
N THR A 10 64.83 -10.99 7.66
CA THR A 10 63.43 -10.76 7.24
C THR A 10 62.86 -9.45 7.79
N SER A 11 63.21 -9.08 9.03
CA SER A 11 62.81 -7.78 9.61
C SER A 11 63.42 -6.61 8.84
N ASN A 12 64.72 -6.68 8.53
CA ASN A 12 65.41 -5.63 7.79
C ASN A 12 64.90 -5.49 6.35
N GLU A 13 64.56 -6.59 5.67
CA GLU A 13 63.95 -6.58 4.33
C GLU A 13 62.56 -5.91 4.35
N ASN A 14 61.71 -6.23 5.35
CA ASN A 14 60.41 -5.58 5.54
C ASN A 14 60.53 -4.08 5.87
N LEU A 15 61.52 -3.70 6.68
CA LEU A 15 61.79 -2.28 6.99
C LEU A 15 62.32 -1.52 5.78
N ALA A 16 63.17 -2.14 4.97
CA ALA A 16 63.64 -1.58 3.71
C ALA A 16 62.49 -1.39 2.71
N GLN A 17 61.60 -2.39 2.58
CA GLN A 17 60.39 -2.31 1.75
C GLN A 17 59.39 -1.24 2.24
N ARG A 18 59.26 -1.04 3.56
CA ARG A 18 58.46 0.05 4.13
C ARG A 18 59.09 1.43 3.89
N ARG A 19 60.42 1.54 3.92
CA ARG A 19 61.12 2.81 3.59
C ARG A 19 60.95 3.14 2.10
N THR A 20 60.99 2.16 1.21
CA THR A 20 60.75 2.38 -0.23
C THR A 20 59.29 2.70 -0.54
N SER A 21 58.32 2.05 0.13
CA SER A 21 56.91 2.40 -0.03
C SER A 21 56.58 3.79 0.52
N TRP A 22 57.18 4.20 1.65
CA TRP A 22 56.98 5.54 2.21
C TRP A 22 57.57 6.65 1.36
N THR A 23 58.77 6.43 0.80
CA THR A 23 59.39 7.38 -0.14
C THR A 23 58.58 7.49 -1.44
N PHE A 24 58.05 6.37 -1.94
CA PHE A 24 57.13 6.36 -3.09
C PHE A 24 55.81 7.09 -2.79
N MET A 25 55.15 6.81 -1.66
CA MET A 25 53.93 7.52 -1.23
C MET A 25 54.17 9.02 -1.07
N ARG A 26 55.31 9.41 -0.48
CA ARG A 26 55.69 10.82 -0.33
C ARG A 26 55.87 11.49 -1.67
N ALA A 27 56.52 10.83 -2.64
CA ALA A 27 56.66 11.35 -4.00
C ALA A 27 55.31 11.50 -4.71
N LEU A 28 54.39 10.55 -4.51
CA LEU A 28 53.05 10.55 -5.11
C LEU A 28 52.17 11.65 -4.50
N LEU A 29 52.20 11.83 -3.18
CA LEU A 29 51.53 12.94 -2.48
C LEU A 29 52.12 14.29 -2.88
N TRP A 30 53.45 14.41 -3.02
CA TRP A 30 54.10 15.64 -3.47
C TRP A 30 53.73 15.99 -4.92
N LYS A 31 53.64 14.98 -5.79
CA LYS A 31 53.14 15.13 -7.16
C LYS A 31 51.68 15.62 -7.17
N ASN A 32 50.80 14.97 -6.39
CA ASN A 32 49.39 15.37 -6.29
C ASN A 32 49.25 16.79 -5.71
N TRP A 33 50.09 17.15 -4.74
CA TRP A 33 50.12 18.49 -4.16
C TRP A 33 50.58 19.55 -5.18
N LEU A 34 51.61 19.26 -5.96
CA LEU A 34 52.07 20.12 -7.06
C LEU A 34 50.98 20.31 -8.13
N ILE A 35 50.22 19.26 -8.44
CA ILE A 35 49.10 19.33 -9.39
C ILE A 35 48.01 20.25 -8.85
N LYS A 36 47.57 20.08 -7.59
CA LYS A 36 46.59 20.98 -6.95
C LYS A 36 47.07 22.44 -6.92
N LYS A 37 48.35 22.68 -6.57
CA LYS A 37 48.94 24.04 -6.55
C LYS A 37 48.97 24.71 -7.93
N ARG A 38 49.13 23.94 -9.01
CA ARG A 38 49.17 24.47 -10.39
C ARG A 38 47.79 24.72 -10.99
N GLN A 39 46.74 24.17 -10.39
CA GLN A 39 45.35 24.36 -10.83
C GLN A 39 44.54 25.00 -9.69
N PRO A 40 44.80 26.27 -9.35
CA PRO A 40 44.14 26.94 -8.23
C PRO A 40 42.63 27.04 -8.44
N VAL A 41 42.18 27.21 -9.70
CA VAL A 41 40.75 27.27 -10.06
C VAL A 41 40.03 25.96 -9.77
N ALA A 42 40.60 24.82 -10.18
CA ALA A 42 39.99 23.51 -9.94
C ALA A 42 39.93 23.19 -8.44
N THR A 43 40.99 23.52 -7.70
CA THR A 43 41.06 23.32 -6.24
C THR A 43 40.06 24.23 -5.51
N LEU A 44 39.86 25.45 -6.01
CA LEU A 44 38.87 26.38 -5.49
C LEU A 44 37.45 25.84 -5.73
N CYS A 45 37.15 25.34 -6.94
CA CYS A 45 35.85 24.72 -7.24
C CYS A 45 35.59 23.45 -6.40
N GLU A 46 36.62 22.62 -6.15
CA GLU A 46 36.52 21.41 -5.31
C GLU A 46 36.05 21.75 -3.88
N ILE A 47 36.35 22.95 -3.38
CA ILE A 47 35.93 23.44 -2.05
C ILE A 47 34.62 24.23 -2.16
N LEU A 48 34.50 25.13 -3.14
CA LEU A 48 33.35 26.02 -3.29
C LEU A 48 32.06 25.29 -3.65
N VAL A 49 32.12 24.24 -4.46
CA VAL A 49 30.92 23.48 -4.85
C VAL A 49 30.25 22.80 -3.65
N PRO A 50 30.94 21.94 -2.85
CA PRO A 50 30.29 21.31 -1.71
C PRO A 50 29.88 22.33 -0.64
N THR A 51 30.67 23.39 -0.41
CA THR A 51 30.29 24.45 0.54
C THR A 51 29.07 25.23 0.08
N PHE A 52 28.95 25.55 -1.21
CA PHE A 52 27.76 26.15 -1.79
C PHE A 52 26.52 25.26 -1.58
N PHE A 53 26.60 23.95 -1.85
CA PHE A 53 25.48 23.04 -1.63
C PHE A 53 25.09 22.90 -0.15
N ILE A 54 26.07 22.86 0.76
CA ILE A 54 25.80 22.86 2.21
C ILE A 54 25.08 24.13 2.64
N LEU A 55 25.53 25.29 2.17
CA LEU A 55 24.89 26.58 2.47
C LEU A 55 23.49 26.67 1.85
N LEU A 56 23.33 26.23 0.59
CA LEU A 56 22.05 26.19 -0.10
C LEU A 56 21.05 25.31 0.65
N LEU A 57 21.43 24.09 1.02
CA LEU A 57 20.58 23.19 1.82
C LEU A 57 20.29 23.76 3.20
N GLY A 58 21.26 24.45 3.81
CA GLY A 58 21.06 25.18 5.07
C GLY A 58 20.02 26.29 4.96
N VAL A 59 20.06 27.08 3.89
CA VAL A 59 19.07 28.13 3.61
C VAL A 59 17.70 27.52 3.29
N LEU A 60 17.65 26.46 2.50
CA LEU A 60 16.40 25.74 2.23
C LEU A 60 15.79 25.17 3.51
N LYS A 61 16.61 24.70 4.45
CA LYS A 61 16.15 24.26 5.77
C LYS A 61 15.54 25.39 6.60
N LEU A 62 15.95 26.64 6.41
CA LEU A 62 15.33 27.79 7.07
C LEU A 62 13.91 28.09 6.54
N LEU A 63 13.56 27.55 5.37
CA LEU A 63 12.22 27.65 4.80
C LEU A 63 11.29 26.52 5.27
N THR A 64 11.83 25.50 5.96
CA THR A 64 11.05 24.39 6.52
C THR A 64 10.93 24.54 8.02
N GLU A 65 9.71 24.52 8.54
CA GLU A 65 9.47 24.50 9.98
C GLU A 65 9.65 23.08 10.52
N THR A 66 10.41 22.93 11.61
CA THR A 66 10.51 21.65 12.31
C THR A 66 9.34 21.55 13.28
N VAL A 67 8.43 20.62 13.00
CA VAL A 67 7.29 20.33 13.86
C VAL A 67 7.74 19.35 14.96
N GLU A 68 7.70 19.77 16.23
CA GLU A 68 7.96 18.88 17.36
C GLU A 68 6.75 17.96 17.60
N VAL A 69 6.91 16.66 17.37
CA VAL A 69 5.87 15.65 17.61
C VAL A 69 6.02 15.09 19.03
N PRO A 70 5.05 15.32 19.94
CA PRO A 70 5.12 14.78 21.29
C PRO A 70 4.96 13.25 21.32
N SER A 71 5.37 12.60 22.41
CA SER A 71 5.19 11.16 22.60
C SER A 71 3.71 10.73 22.56
N GLY A 72 3.37 9.79 21.67
CA GLY A 72 2.02 9.27 21.46
C GLY A 72 1.83 8.75 20.03
N TRP A 73 0.59 8.41 19.69
CA TRP A 73 0.20 8.19 18.29
C TRP A 73 0.02 9.56 17.64
N SER A 74 0.61 9.79 16.48
CA SER A 74 0.54 11.05 15.74
C SER A 74 -0.02 10.80 14.34
N ASP A 75 -0.51 11.85 13.70
CA ASP A 75 -0.99 11.85 12.33
C ASP A 75 -0.57 13.13 11.60
N ASP A 76 -0.98 13.25 10.34
CA ASP A 76 -0.70 14.38 9.44
C ASP A 76 -1.87 15.37 9.35
N ALA A 77 -2.82 15.35 10.30
CA ALA A 77 -4.00 16.21 10.26
C ALA A 77 -3.66 17.71 10.35
N ASP A 78 -2.58 18.07 11.04
CA ASP A 78 -2.06 19.43 11.09
C ASP A 78 -0.60 19.46 10.64
N ASN A 79 -0.37 19.98 9.44
CA ASN A 79 0.97 20.11 8.85
C ASN A 79 1.84 21.18 9.53
N THR A 80 1.29 21.90 10.52
CA THR A 80 1.95 23.00 11.23
C THR A 80 2.14 22.73 12.72
N ALA A 81 1.43 21.76 13.30
CA ALA A 81 1.54 21.40 14.71
C ALA A 81 1.63 19.88 14.91
N GLY A 82 2.56 19.44 15.77
CA GLY A 82 2.77 18.03 16.04
C GLY A 82 1.58 17.48 16.81
N THR A 83 0.83 16.56 16.21
CA THR A 83 -0.33 15.96 16.87
C THR A 83 0.10 14.83 17.79
N ARG A 84 -0.64 14.64 18.88
CA ARG A 84 -0.47 13.51 19.79
C ARG A 84 -1.82 13.01 20.26
N TYR A 85 -1.98 11.69 20.27
CA TYR A 85 -3.21 11.04 20.66
C TYR A 85 -2.92 9.79 21.48
N ASN A 86 -3.86 9.46 22.38
CA ASN A 86 -3.89 8.17 23.03
C ASN A 86 -4.55 7.13 22.10
N LEU A 87 -4.30 5.83 22.34
CA LEU A 87 -4.88 4.73 21.56
C LEU A 87 -6.42 4.76 21.55
N PHE A 88 -7.03 5.31 22.60
CA PHE A 88 -8.47 5.41 22.79
C PHE A 88 -9.04 6.78 22.46
N GLN A 89 -8.34 7.57 21.62
CA GLN A 89 -8.82 8.91 21.26
C GLN A 89 -10.20 8.76 20.61
N PRO A 90 -11.29 9.23 21.23
CA PRO A 90 -12.64 8.92 20.79
C PRO A 90 -13.07 9.72 19.56
N THR A 91 -12.28 10.74 19.19
CA THR A 91 -12.56 11.69 18.11
C THR A 91 -11.45 11.64 17.07
N GLY A 92 -11.69 10.92 15.98
CA GLY A 92 -10.74 10.93 14.86
C GLY A 92 -11.22 10.37 13.55
N GLN A 93 -12.32 9.63 13.53
CA GLN A 93 -13.00 9.26 12.29
C GLN A 93 -14.46 9.69 12.38
N SER A 94 -14.99 10.18 11.26
CA SER A 94 -16.42 10.40 11.09
C SER A 94 -16.89 9.52 9.93
N ILE A 95 -17.96 8.77 10.18
CA ILE A 95 -18.69 8.07 9.14
C ILE A 95 -20.00 8.84 8.99
N GLU A 96 -20.31 9.29 7.78
CA GLU A 96 -21.46 10.15 7.46
C GLU A 96 -22.82 9.65 8.00
N TRP A 97 -22.94 8.33 8.22
CA TRP A 97 -24.16 7.66 8.69
C TRP A 97 -24.14 7.28 10.17
N VAL A 98 -23.09 7.65 10.91
CA VAL A 98 -22.92 7.35 12.34
C VAL A 98 -22.85 8.68 13.08
N ASP A 99 -23.91 9.03 13.81
CA ASP A 99 -24.03 10.29 14.58
C ASP A 99 -23.26 10.25 15.91
N THR A 100 -22.07 9.64 15.88
CA THR A 100 -21.17 9.55 17.03
C THR A 100 -19.72 9.65 16.56
N ASP A 101 -18.91 10.42 17.29
CA ASP A 101 -17.47 10.47 17.06
C ASP A 101 -16.85 9.08 17.24
N LEU A 102 -16.17 8.61 16.20
CA LEU A 102 -15.52 7.31 16.22
C LEU A 102 -14.05 7.43 16.64
N PRO A 103 -13.57 6.43 17.39
CA PRO A 103 -12.20 6.42 17.86
C PRO A 103 -11.19 6.48 16.72
N LYS A 104 -10.13 7.28 16.92
CA LYS A 104 -9.11 7.60 15.92
C LYS A 104 -8.23 6.40 15.55
N PHE A 105 -7.90 5.55 16.54
CA PHE A 105 -6.94 4.45 16.38
C PHE A 105 -7.51 3.07 16.77
N ALA A 106 -8.67 3.03 17.42
CA ALA A 106 -9.35 1.78 17.74
C ALA A 106 -10.43 1.52 16.68
N LEU A 107 -10.06 0.91 15.56
CA LEU A 107 -11.06 0.45 14.61
C LEU A 107 -11.84 -0.70 15.24
N HIS A 108 -13.16 -0.57 15.34
CA HIS A 108 -14.01 -1.75 15.49
C HIS A 108 -13.87 -2.58 14.22
N GLU A 109 -13.64 -3.88 14.34
CA GLU A 109 -13.76 -4.77 13.20
C GLU A 109 -15.16 -4.59 12.62
N SER A 110 -15.25 -4.05 11.41
CA SER A 110 -16.52 -3.96 10.70
C SER A 110 -17.04 -5.38 10.56
N THR A 111 -18.31 -5.60 10.92
CA THR A 111 -18.99 -6.86 10.59
C THR A 111 -18.84 -7.14 9.09
N MET A 112 -18.91 -8.40 8.65
CA MET A 112 -18.81 -8.72 7.21
C MET A 112 -19.80 -7.90 6.37
N THR A 113 -21.02 -7.71 6.88
CA THR A 113 -22.04 -6.81 6.33
C THR A 113 -21.54 -5.37 6.18
N GLY A 114 -20.95 -4.80 7.24
CA GLY A 114 -20.37 -3.46 7.20
C GLY A 114 -19.17 -3.36 6.27
N LEU A 115 -18.36 -4.42 6.16
CA LEU A 115 -17.27 -4.49 5.20
C LEU A 115 -17.80 -4.42 3.77
N MET A 116 -18.80 -5.21 3.40
CA MET A 116 -19.37 -5.20 2.04
C MET A 116 -19.96 -3.84 1.65
N LEU A 117 -20.64 -3.16 2.58
CA LEU A 117 -21.10 -1.77 2.36
C LEU A 117 -19.92 -0.80 2.19
N LYS A 118 -18.87 -0.95 3.01
CA LYS A 118 -17.65 -0.15 2.90
C LYS A 118 -16.97 -0.34 1.54
N LEU A 119 -16.91 -1.56 1.01
CA LEU A 119 -16.32 -1.82 -0.31
C LEU A 119 -17.06 -1.03 -1.41
N GLY A 120 -18.40 -1.04 -1.39
CA GLY A 120 -19.22 -0.24 -2.31
C GLY A 120 -18.92 1.26 -2.19
N ARG A 121 -18.83 1.78 -0.96
CA ARG A 121 -18.49 3.20 -0.73
C ARG A 121 -17.09 3.56 -1.22
N GLN A 122 -16.09 2.76 -0.88
CA GLN A 122 -14.71 2.98 -1.32
C GLN A 122 -14.60 3.01 -2.85
N SER A 123 -15.42 2.21 -3.54
CA SER A 123 -15.46 2.17 -5.00
C SER A 123 -15.93 3.49 -5.63
N ILE A 124 -16.84 4.20 -4.94
CA ILE A 124 -17.30 5.54 -5.34
C ILE A 124 -16.28 6.61 -4.97
N ASP A 125 -15.73 6.55 -3.75
CA ASP A 125 -14.77 7.54 -3.28
C ASP A 125 -13.49 7.53 -4.15
N ASP A 126 -13.04 6.35 -4.57
CA ASP A 126 -11.87 6.17 -5.46
C ASP A 126 -12.26 6.01 -6.94
N GLY A 127 -13.43 6.55 -7.34
CA GLY A 127 -13.89 6.51 -8.72
C GLY A 127 -12.97 7.26 -9.69
N LEU A 128 -12.84 6.73 -10.90
CA LEU A 128 -11.98 7.23 -11.96
C LEU A 128 -12.64 8.40 -12.68
N ARG A 129 -12.24 9.64 -12.40
CA ARG A 129 -12.73 10.84 -13.11
C ARG A 129 -14.26 10.94 -13.13
N LEU A 130 -14.89 10.77 -11.96
CA LEU A 130 -16.34 10.84 -11.81
C LEU A 130 -16.92 12.18 -12.24
N GLU A 131 -16.12 13.25 -12.21
CA GLU A 131 -16.47 14.58 -12.70
C GLU A 131 -16.73 14.66 -14.21
N ASP A 132 -16.32 13.65 -15.00
CA ASP A 132 -16.66 13.55 -16.41
C ASP A 132 -18.13 13.13 -16.64
N LEU A 133 -18.81 12.57 -15.63
CA LEU A 133 -20.20 12.12 -15.73
C LEU A 133 -21.17 13.30 -15.68
N SER A 134 -22.33 13.15 -16.32
CA SER A 134 -23.42 14.11 -16.15
C SER A 134 -23.93 14.08 -14.70
N ALA A 135 -24.54 15.17 -14.23
CA ALA A 135 -25.06 15.23 -12.86
C ALA A 135 -26.11 14.14 -12.57
N SER A 136 -26.93 13.78 -13.57
CA SER A 136 -27.90 12.69 -13.45
C SER A 136 -27.23 11.32 -13.39
N ASP A 137 -26.23 11.07 -14.24
CA ASP A 137 -25.54 9.78 -14.29
C ASP A 137 -24.69 9.57 -13.04
N LEU A 138 -24.03 10.62 -12.56
CA LEU A 138 -23.29 10.59 -11.31
C LEU A 138 -24.21 10.26 -10.12
N ALA A 139 -25.39 10.88 -10.06
CA ALA A 139 -26.36 10.62 -9.01
C ALA A 139 -26.89 9.17 -9.08
N ALA A 140 -27.28 8.71 -10.27
CA ALA A 140 -27.76 7.34 -10.48
C ALA A 140 -26.68 6.30 -10.16
N CYS A 141 -25.44 6.53 -10.58
CA CYS A 141 -24.29 5.68 -10.28
C CYS A 141 -24.04 5.60 -8.77
N ARG A 142 -23.96 6.76 -8.09
CA ARG A 142 -23.77 6.81 -6.63
C ARG A 142 -24.90 6.11 -5.88
N THR A 143 -26.15 6.40 -6.22
CA THR A 143 -27.30 5.76 -5.57
C THR A 143 -27.33 4.25 -5.84
N GLY A 144 -27.05 3.82 -7.07
CA GLY A 144 -27.02 2.40 -7.43
C GLY A 144 -25.95 1.62 -6.66
N VAL A 145 -24.74 2.16 -6.54
CA VAL A 145 -23.65 1.49 -5.82
C VAL A 145 -23.82 1.58 -4.31
N LEU A 146 -24.10 2.78 -3.76
CA LEU A 146 -24.13 3.01 -2.31
C LEU A 146 -25.42 2.49 -1.66
N ALA A 147 -26.56 2.74 -2.29
CA ALA A 147 -27.87 2.41 -1.74
C ALA A 147 -28.38 1.09 -2.34
N GLY A 148 -28.20 0.90 -3.64
CA GLY A 148 -28.60 -0.33 -4.33
C GLY A 148 -27.64 -1.51 -4.16
N GLY A 149 -26.44 -1.34 -3.59
CA GLY A 149 -25.46 -2.42 -3.47
C GLY A 149 -25.12 -3.07 -4.81
N LEU A 150 -25.13 -2.29 -5.90
CA LEU A 150 -24.86 -2.77 -7.25
C LEU A 150 -23.34 -2.77 -7.51
N VAL A 151 -22.69 -3.88 -7.15
CA VAL A 151 -21.22 -4.00 -7.12
C VAL A 151 -20.68 -5.14 -7.98
N ASP A 152 -21.55 -5.95 -8.61
CA ASP A 152 -21.12 -7.10 -9.41
C ASP A 152 -20.37 -6.62 -10.68
N THR A 153 -19.29 -7.31 -11.03
CA THR A 153 -18.49 -7.02 -12.23
C THR A 153 -19.06 -7.69 -13.47
N ASN A 154 -19.88 -8.75 -13.30
CA ASN A 154 -20.54 -9.41 -14.40
C ASN A 154 -21.71 -8.56 -14.92
N THR A 155 -21.55 -7.97 -16.10
CA THR A 155 -22.56 -7.11 -16.76
C THR A 155 -23.89 -7.80 -17.06
N SER A 156 -23.94 -9.14 -17.06
CA SER A 156 -25.19 -9.90 -17.21
C SER A 156 -25.95 -10.07 -15.89
N SER A 157 -25.32 -9.72 -14.76
CA SER A 157 -25.93 -9.78 -13.44
C SER A 157 -26.92 -8.63 -13.25
N PRO A 158 -28.10 -8.87 -12.66
CA PRO A 158 -29.03 -7.80 -12.28
C PRO A 158 -28.44 -6.89 -11.19
N PHE A 159 -27.35 -7.31 -10.54
CA PHE A 159 -26.65 -6.59 -9.47
C PHE A 159 -25.33 -5.97 -9.94
N SER A 160 -25.14 -5.88 -11.26
CA SER A 160 -23.96 -5.30 -11.88
C SER A 160 -23.84 -3.81 -11.60
N VAL A 161 -22.60 -3.32 -11.57
CA VAL A 161 -22.31 -1.89 -11.47
C VAL A 161 -23.13 -1.13 -12.54
N PRO A 162 -23.87 -0.06 -12.17
CA PRO A 162 -24.75 0.64 -13.09
C PRO A 162 -24.04 1.11 -14.36
N THR A 163 -24.72 1.01 -15.49
CA THR A 163 -24.18 1.50 -16.78
C THR A 163 -23.95 3.02 -16.78
N GLU A 164 -24.70 3.73 -15.95
CA GLU A 164 -24.59 5.17 -15.67
C GLU A 164 -23.25 5.53 -15.03
N CYS A 165 -22.57 4.58 -14.38
CA CYS A 165 -21.20 4.78 -13.94
C CYS A 165 -20.21 4.87 -15.10
N ALA A 166 -20.58 4.48 -16.33
CA ALA A 166 -19.78 4.53 -17.55
C ALA A 166 -18.35 3.98 -17.40
N GLY A 167 -18.17 2.92 -16.60
CA GLY A 167 -16.86 2.32 -16.30
C GLY A 167 -15.94 3.19 -15.44
N LYS A 168 -16.45 4.29 -14.88
CA LYS A 168 -15.73 5.22 -13.99
C LYS A 168 -15.69 4.69 -12.55
N VAL A 169 -16.53 3.72 -12.20
CA VAL A 169 -16.51 3.06 -10.89
C VAL A 169 -15.99 1.65 -11.06
N VAL A 170 -14.91 1.35 -10.36
CA VAL A 170 -14.33 0.01 -10.29
C VAL A 170 -14.56 -0.54 -8.89
N PRO A 171 -15.33 -1.64 -8.75
CA PRO A 171 -15.71 -2.15 -7.44
C PRO A 171 -14.49 -2.72 -6.70
N TYR A 172 -14.45 -2.50 -5.39
CA TYR A 172 -13.56 -3.21 -4.48
C TYR A 172 -14.13 -4.60 -4.17
N LYS A 173 -13.28 -5.62 -4.23
CA LYS A 173 -13.62 -7.03 -4.01
C LYS A 173 -12.72 -7.67 -2.96
N ILE A 174 -13.18 -8.80 -2.42
CA ILE A 174 -12.36 -9.73 -1.64
C ILE A 174 -11.84 -10.81 -2.58
N GLY A 175 -10.52 -10.95 -2.66
CA GLY A 175 -9.89 -12.02 -3.43
C GLY A 175 -10.05 -13.37 -2.73
N VAL A 176 -10.34 -14.43 -3.49
CA VAL A 176 -10.36 -15.81 -2.97
C VAL A 176 -9.46 -16.68 -3.84
N ALA A 177 -8.49 -17.34 -3.22
CA ALA A 177 -7.54 -18.22 -3.91
C ALA A 177 -7.26 -19.50 -3.09
N PRO A 178 -7.07 -20.66 -3.73
CA PRO A 178 -7.21 -20.92 -5.16
C PRO A 178 -8.67 -21.11 -5.59
N ASP A 179 -8.94 -20.91 -6.88
CA ASP A 179 -10.23 -21.22 -7.50
C ASP A 179 -10.36 -22.74 -7.70
N ASN A 180 -11.16 -23.38 -6.86
CA ASN A 180 -11.43 -24.81 -6.96
C ASN A 180 -12.84 -25.16 -6.46
N ALA A 181 -13.20 -26.44 -6.55
CA ALA A 181 -14.52 -26.92 -6.13
C ALA A 181 -14.84 -26.61 -4.65
N PHE A 182 -13.84 -26.64 -3.77
CA PHE A 182 -14.03 -26.30 -2.36
C PHE A 182 -14.34 -24.80 -2.19
N THR A 183 -13.53 -23.91 -2.78
CA THR A 183 -13.72 -22.47 -2.60
C THR A 183 -14.99 -21.95 -3.27
N ARG A 184 -15.36 -22.50 -4.44
CA ARG A 184 -16.61 -22.14 -5.14
C ARG A 184 -17.85 -22.77 -4.53
N SER A 185 -17.90 -24.09 -4.43
CA SER A 185 -19.16 -24.81 -4.14
C SER A 185 -19.45 -24.98 -2.65
N TYR A 186 -18.45 -24.79 -1.78
CA TYR A 186 -18.63 -24.96 -0.33
C TYR A 186 -18.37 -23.66 0.41
N PHE A 187 -17.17 -23.09 0.32
CA PHE A 187 -16.83 -21.88 1.06
C PHE A 187 -17.72 -20.70 0.64
N ALA A 188 -17.74 -20.37 -0.66
CA ALA A 188 -18.52 -19.22 -1.13
C ALA A 188 -20.03 -19.43 -0.96
N GLU A 189 -20.57 -20.63 -1.18
CA GLU A 189 -21.99 -20.93 -0.94
C GLU A 189 -22.36 -20.87 0.56
N ALA A 190 -21.50 -21.35 1.46
CA ALA A 190 -21.72 -21.24 2.90
C ALA A 190 -21.68 -19.78 3.35
N MET A 191 -20.71 -19.01 2.85
CA MET A 191 -20.59 -17.59 3.12
C MET A 191 -21.78 -16.80 2.57
N ASP A 192 -22.31 -17.15 1.40
CA ASP A 192 -23.50 -16.52 0.82
C ASP A 192 -24.77 -16.83 1.63
N MET A 193 -24.86 -18.02 2.21
CA MET A 193 -25.94 -18.36 3.13
C MET A 193 -25.88 -17.52 4.42
N TRP A 194 -24.68 -17.25 4.94
CA TRP A 194 -24.49 -16.44 6.14
C TRP A 194 -24.59 -14.94 5.87
N TYR A 195 -24.16 -14.51 4.70
CA TYR A 195 -24.12 -13.11 4.26
C TYR A 195 -24.79 -12.96 2.89
N PRO A 196 -26.10 -13.23 2.81
CA PRO A 196 -26.85 -13.05 1.58
C PRO A 196 -27.03 -11.56 1.30
N ARG A 197 -27.56 -11.26 0.11
CA ARG A 197 -28.07 -9.94 -0.20
C ARG A 197 -29.22 -9.60 0.75
N LEU A 198 -29.17 -8.43 1.39
CA LEU A 198 -30.14 -8.03 2.41
C LEU A 198 -30.70 -6.64 2.14
N ASP A 199 -32.02 -6.55 2.01
CA ASP A 199 -32.72 -5.27 1.96
C ASP A 199 -32.96 -4.74 3.38
N LEU A 200 -32.39 -3.58 3.68
CA LEU A 200 -32.47 -2.92 4.98
C LEU A 200 -33.72 -2.05 5.13
N ILE A 201 -34.37 -1.68 4.03
CA ILE A 201 -35.56 -0.84 4.02
C ILE A 201 -36.68 -1.59 3.32
N ASN A 202 -37.83 -1.68 3.98
CA ASN A 202 -39.05 -2.19 3.40
C ASN A 202 -39.80 -1.04 2.69
N SER A 203 -39.29 -0.61 1.54
CA SER A 203 -39.85 0.47 0.73
C SER A 203 -39.89 0.08 -0.74
N THR A 204 -40.88 0.60 -1.45
CA THR A 204 -41.01 0.44 -2.91
C THR A 204 -40.36 1.57 -3.69
N THR A 205 -39.96 2.65 -3.03
CA THR A 205 -39.39 3.86 -3.66
C THR A 205 -37.94 4.11 -3.30
N GLU A 206 -37.46 3.53 -2.20
CA GLU A 206 -36.09 3.69 -1.70
C GLU A 206 -35.48 2.31 -1.51
N THR A 207 -34.24 2.15 -1.97
CA THR A 207 -33.48 0.92 -1.83
C THR A 207 -32.28 1.17 -0.96
N LEU A 208 -32.15 0.42 0.13
CA LEU A 208 -30.90 0.30 0.87
C LEU A 208 -30.62 -1.19 1.01
N THR A 209 -29.68 -1.69 0.23
CA THR A 209 -29.39 -3.10 0.09
C THR A 209 -27.91 -3.36 0.38
N ILE A 210 -27.65 -4.33 1.24
CA ILE A 210 -26.31 -4.86 1.44
C ILE A 210 -26.06 -5.89 0.32
N PRO A 211 -24.97 -5.76 -0.46
CA PRO A 211 -24.62 -6.78 -1.44
C PRO A 211 -24.25 -8.09 -0.76
N SER A 212 -24.44 -9.20 -1.48
CA SER A 212 -24.08 -10.52 -0.96
C SER A 212 -22.56 -10.71 -0.94
N PHE A 213 -22.11 -11.71 -0.18
CA PHE A 213 -20.71 -12.10 -0.20
C PHE A 213 -20.25 -12.51 -1.61
N LYS A 214 -21.04 -13.29 -2.34
CA LYS A 214 -20.71 -13.72 -3.71
C LYS A 214 -20.61 -12.57 -4.70
N GLU A 215 -21.44 -11.54 -4.52
CA GLU A 215 -21.34 -10.31 -5.32
C GLU A 215 -20.08 -9.51 -5.00
N SER A 216 -19.48 -9.70 -3.82
CA SER A 216 -18.37 -8.91 -3.30
C SER A 216 -16.99 -9.59 -3.43
N ILE A 217 -16.91 -10.77 -4.04
CA ILE A 217 -15.66 -11.53 -4.19
C ILE A 217 -15.17 -11.62 -5.64
N GLN A 218 -13.88 -11.91 -5.79
CA GLN A 218 -13.23 -12.28 -7.05
C GLN A 218 -12.37 -13.52 -6.82
N PHE A 219 -12.54 -14.54 -7.67
CA PHE A 219 -11.73 -15.76 -7.59
C PHE A 219 -10.44 -15.61 -8.40
N PHE A 220 -9.39 -16.27 -7.92
CA PHE A 220 -8.09 -16.39 -8.57
C PHE A 220 -7.64 -17.84 -8.59
N ASP A 221 -7.16 -18.32 -9.73
CA ASP A 221 -6.75 -19.72 -9.93
C ASP A 221 -5.75 -20.21 -8.87
N THR A 222 -4.77 -19.37 -8.53
CA THR A 222 -3.73 -19.67 -7.55
C THR A 222 -3.36 -18.43 -6.72
N ASN A 223 -2.63 -18.64 -5.63
CA ASN A 223 -2.05 -17.54 -4.84
C ASN A 223 -1.06 -16.70 -5.66
N ASP A 224 -0.31 -17.35 -6.55
CA ASP A 224 0.61 -16.65 -7.46
C ASP A 224 -0.18 -15.78 -8.45
N ALA A 225 -1.28 -16.28 -9.01
CA ALA A 225 -2.14 -15.51 -9.92
C ALA A 225 -2.74 -14.27 -9.24
N LEU A 226 -3.17 -14.39 -7.98
CA LEU A 226 -3.60 -13.24 -7.17
C LEU A 226 -2.45 -12.23 -6.99
N THR A 227 -1.25 -12.71 -6.66
CA THR A 227 -0.08 -11.86 -6.43
C THR A 227 0.37 -11.14 -7.70
N ASP A 228 0.35 -11.84 -8.84
CA ASP A 228 0.69 -11.27 -10.14
C ASP A 228 -0.36 -10.26 -10.59
N TYR A 229 -1.63 -10.54 -10.33
CA TYR A 229 -2.73 -9.62 -10.62
C TYR A 229 -2.57 -8.28 -9.88
N VAL A 230 -2.34 -8.29 -8.56
CA VAL A 230 -2.19 -7.04 -7.78
C VAL A 230 -0.92 -6.25 -8.13
N LYS A 231 0.04 -6.88 -8.80
CA LYS A 231 1.26 -6.22 -9.32
C LYS A 231 1.12 -5.78 -10.78
N SER A 232 0.03 -6.16 -11.46
CA SER A 232 -0.15 -5.88 -12.87
C SER A 232 -0.46 -4.41 -13.13
N ASP A 233 -0.11 -3.93 -14.33
CA ASP A 233 -0.38 -2.56 -14.75
C ASP A 233 -1.90 -2.26 -14.89
N ASN A 234 -2.71 -3.31 -15.03
CA ASN A 234 -4.16 -3.22 -15.19
C ASN A 234 -4.92 -3.37 -13.87
N TYR A 235 -4.22 -3.39 -12.72
CA TYR A 235 -4.88 -3.54 -11.43
C TYR A 235 -5.83 -2.38 -11.13
N GLY A 236 -7.13 -2.68 -10.96
CA GLY A 236 -8.12 -1.69 -10.56
C GLY A 236 -8.47 -0.66 -11.63
N ASP A 237 -8.20 -0.96 -12.90
CA ASP A 237 -8.36 -0.01 -14.02
C ASP A 237 -9.76 -0.02 -14.64
N ASN A 238 -10.49 -1.14 -14.54
CA ASN A 238 -11.79 -1.34 -15.17
C ASN A 238 -12.63 -2.40 -14.43
N LEU A 239 -13.85 -2.67 -14.89
CA LEU A 239 -14.76 -3.64 -14.26
C LEU A 239 -14.25 -5.09 -14.30
N ASP A 240 -13.53 -5.48 -15.35
CA ASP A 240 -12.96 -6.83 -15.49
C ASP A 240 -11.74 -7.01 -14.58
N ASN A 241 -11.07 -5.92 -14.21
CA ASN A 241 -9.95 -5.88 -13.26
C ASN A 241 -10.33 -5.08 -12.00
N PRO A 242 -11.14 -5.64 -11.09
CA PRO A 242 -11.57 -4.96 -9.87
C PRO A 242 -10.43 -4.74 -8.87
N LYS A 243 -10.58 -3.74 -8.00
CA LYS A 243 -9.63 -3.50 -6.91
C LYS A 243 -9.79 -4.57 -5.84
N ILE A 244 -8.70 -5.07 -5.25
CA ILE A 244 -8.74 -6.08 -4.20
C ILE A 244 -8.46 -5.41 -2.85
N TYR A 245 -9.47 -5.40 -1.97
CA TYR A 245 -9.34 -4.82 -0.64
C TYR A 245 -8.56 -5.74 0.30
N ALA A 246 -8.87 -7.03 0.25
CA ALA A 246 -8.25 -8.08 1.04
C ALA A 246 -8.38 -9.40 0.29
N ALA A 247 -7.60 -10.41 0.69
CA ALA A 247 -7.69 -11.74 0.10
C ALA A 247 -7.75 -12.84 1.16
N ILE A 248 -8.51 -13.89 0.86
CA ILE A 248 -8.60 -15.14 1.62
C ILE A 248 -7.85 -16.19 0.80
N VAL A 249 -6.70 -16.62 1.33
CA VAL A 249 -5.84 -17.61 0.68
C VAL A 249 -5.88 -18.90 1.48
N PHE A 250 -6.27 -19.99 0.83
CA PHE A 250 -6.27 -21.33 1.42
C PHE A 250 -4.98 -22.06 1.07
N ASP A 251 -4.13 -22.29 2.08
CA ASP A 251 -2.90 -23.08 1.91
C ASP A 251 -3.19 -24.55 1.56
N SER A 252 -4.29 -25.09 2.09
CA SER A 252 -4.79 -26.42 1.75
C SER A 252 -6.31 -26.45 1.82
N ALA A 253 -6.92 -27.28 0.99
CA ALA A 253 -8.37 -27.48 0.93
C ALA A 253 -8.69 -28.97 0.75
N PRO A 254 -9.80 -29.48 1.34
CA PRO A 254 -10.26 -30.83 1.07
C PRO A 254 -10.56 -31.03 -0.42
N SER A 255 -10.30 -32.23 -0.95
CA SER A 255 -10.53 -32.55 -2.37
C SER A 255 -11.62 -33.60 -2.54
N GLY A 256 -12.50 -33.42 -3.53
CA GLY A 256 -13.47 -34.44 -3.95
C GLY A 256 -14.34 -34.94 -2.80
N ASP A 257 -14.29 -36.24 -2.54
CA ASP A 257 -15.13 -36.92 -1.55
C ASP A 257 -14.81 -36.52 -0.09
N ASP A 258 -13.65 -35.91 0.16
CA ASP A 258 -13.28 -35.42 1.49
C ASP A 258 -14.05 -34.15 1.87
N ILE A 259 -14.67 -33.46 0.91
CA ILE A 259 -15.38 -32.20 1.16
C ILE A 259 -16.69 -32.48 1.91
N GLY A 260 -16.79 -31.97 3.13
CA GLY A 260 -17.92 -32.23 4.03
C GLY A 260 -17.77 -33.49 4.88
N SER A 261 -16.65 -34.21 4.74
CA SER A 261 -16.26 -35.24 5.70
C SER A 261 -15.70 -34.58 6.95
N PHE A 262 -16.25 -34.92 8.12
CA PHE A 262 -15.67 -34.54 9.39
C PHE A 262 -14.76 -35.69 9.80
N GLY A 263 -13.45 -35.44 9.90
CA GLY A 263 -12.51 -36.40 10.46
C GLY A 263 -12.99 -36.82 11.85
N SER A 264 -13.26 -38.11 12.03
CA SER A 264 -13.67 -38.71 13.29
C SER A 264 -12.57 -38.61 14.35
#